data_AF-A0A3N5U1G5-F1
#
_entry.id   AF-A0A3N5U1G5-F1
#
_cell.length_a   1.000
_cell.length_b   1.000
_cell.length_c   1.000
_cell.angle_alpha   90.00
_cell.angle_beta   90.00
_cell.angle_gamma   90.00
#
_symmetry.space_group_name_H-M   'P 1'
#
loop_
_entity.id
_entity.type
_entity.pdbx_description
1 polymer ?
#
loop_
_entity_poly.entity_id
_entity_poly.type
_entity_poly.pdbx_seq_one_letter_code
_entity_poly.pdbx_strand_id
1 'polypeptide(L)'
;MIRISTSKPVSIFIILFLLTGCVSLTHKTAYPPSGEIGKAYAQRHEFVNLYLQGRFCEAKNQFEKSVRSFLMQDDFCSAAGNYMVFYNLKMYSDIKDAHLFDTAVKLKNLGGGCPDLEALLLCSGGDCSNGMNPKDAFYRKLLEERNFNKLLEAASGEEDRLYASVYLRKTARNALIQNRKLAEKFLKEAIGIDAAQGWVVFLCEDWSIMAGLASDPEEKERMLERVKMLSTVLQPCD
;
A
#
# COMPACT_ATOMS: atom_id res chain seq x y z
N MET A 1 -10.62 23.64 65.53
CA MET A 1 -11.86 22.90 65.16
C MET A 1 -12.49 23.62 63.98
N ILE A 2 -12.36 23.09 62.77
CA ILE A 2 -12.96 23.66 61.55
C ILE A 2 -13.83 22.56 60.93
N ARG A 3 -15.15 22.77 60.92
CA ARG A 3 -16.13 21.89 60.30
C ARG A 3 -16.23 22.25 58.82
N ILE A 4 -15.88 21.32 57.94
CA ILE A 4 -16.10 21.44 56.48
C ILE A 4 -17.43 20.77 56.15
N SER A 5 -18.35 21.57 55.62
CA SER A 5 -19.71 21.18 55.24
C SER A 5 -19.72 20.51 53.87
N THR A 6 -20.28 19.30 53.78
CA THR A 6 -20.45 18.52 52.55
C THR A 6 -21.70 18.99 51.80
N SER A 7 -21.54 19.78 50.73
CA SER A 7 -22.59 20.05 49.76
C SER A 7 -22.61 18.98 48.67
N LYS A 8 -23.75 18.28 48.51
CA LYS A 8 -23.97 17.28 47.46
C LYS A 8 -24.19 17.96 46.10
N PRO A 9 -23.43 17.65 45.04
CA PRO A 9 -23.78 18.06 43.68
C PRO A 9 -24.72 17.03 43.06
N VAL A 10 -26.02 17.15 43.34
CA VAL A 10 -27.08 16.48 42.58
C VAL A 10 -27.79 17.54 41.76
N SER A 11 -27.48 17.63 40.46
CA SER A 11 -28.25 18.29 39.37
C SER A 11 -27.37 18.89 38.26
N ILE A 12 -26.40 18.15 37.74
CA ILE A 12 -25.73 18.46 36.44
C ILE A 12 -25.61 17.18 35.59
N PHE A 13 -26.68 16.39 35.51
CA PHE A 13 -26.70 15.19 34.63
C PHE A 13 -27.88 15.16 33.66
N ILE A 14 -28.81 16.12 33.72
CA ILE A 14 -30.04 16.09 32.89
C ILE A 14 -29.90 16.96 31.62
N ILE A 15 -28.99 17.93 31.59
CA ILE A 15 -28.82 18.82 30.42
C ILE A 15 -27.98 18.16 29.31
N LEU A 16 -27.15 17.14 29.62
CA LEU A 16 -26.30 16.47 28.62
C LEU A 16 -27.08 15.50 27.70
N PHE A 17 -28.27 15.05 28.11
CA PHE A 17 -29.10 14.13 27.31
C PHE A 17 -29.98 14.84 26.26
N LEU A 18 -30.10 16.17 26.32
CA LEU A 18 -30.91 16.94 25.37
C LEU A 18 -30.11 17.42 24.14
N LEU A 19 -28.80 17.18 24.09
CA LEU A 19 -27.93 17.51 22.96
C LEU A 19 -27.58 16.29 22.07
N THR A 20 -28.03 15.08 22.42
CA THR A 20 -27.79 13.86 21.61
C THR A 20 -28.85 13.62 20.53
N GLY A 21 -29.69 14.62 20.25
CA GLY A 21 -30.81 14.53 19.30
C GLY A 21 -30.54 15.13 17.92
N CYS A 22 -29.31 15.10 17.39
CA CYS A 22 -29.09 15.30 15.96
C CYS A 22 -29.59 14.05 15.22
N VAL A 23 -30.91 13.91 15.10
CA VAL A 23 -31.51 12.98 14.15
C VAL A 23 -31.17 13.53 12.77
N SER A 24 -30.14 12.96 12.15
CA SER A 24 -29.82 13.20 10.75
C SER A 24 -31.08 12.95 9.94
N LEU A 25 -31.74 14.02 9.49
CA LEU A 25 -32.78 13.97 8.49
C LEU A 25 -32.11 13.49 7.20
N THR A 26 -31.94 12.18 7.06
CA THR A 26 -31.58 11.55 5.80
C THR A 26 -32.80 11.73 4.91
N HIS A 27 -32.77 12.78 4.08
CA HIS A 27 -33.67 12.90 2.95
C HIS A 27 -33.55 11.62 2.12
N LYS A 28 -34.52 10.72 2.28
CA LYS A 28 -34.66 9.54 1.42
C LYS A 28 -34.90 10.05 0.01
N THR A 29 -33.87 10.07 -0.82
CA THR A 29 -34.04 10.33 -2.25
C THR A 29 -34.87 9.19 -2.83
N ALA A 30 -35.75 9.48 -3.79
CA ALA A 30 -36.52 8.45 -4.48
C ALA A 30 -35.63 7.43 -5.21
N TYR A 31 -34.38 7.85 -5.50
CA TYR A 31 -33.35 7.05 -6.15
C TYR A 31 -32.04 7.20 -5.34
N PRO A 32 -31.81 6.38 -4.30
CA PRO A 32 -30.53 6.39 -3.60
C PRO A 32 -29.43 5.88 -4.53
N PRO A 33 -28.19 6.39 -4.41
CA PRO A 33 -27.07 5.84 -5.15
C PRO A 33 -26.92 4.34 -4.83
N SER A 34 -26.46 3.56 -5.82
CA SER A 34 -26.23 2.14 -5.57
C SER A 34 -25.16 1.98 -4.49
N GLY A 35 -25.32 0.98 -3.62
CA GLY A 35 -24.37 0.72 -2.53
C GLY A 35 -22.94 0.41 -3.01
N GLU A 36 -22.75 0.15 -4.31
CA GLU A 36 -21.45 -0.14 -4.91
C GLU A 36 -20.61 1.11 -5.15
N ILE A 37 -21.24 2.27 -5.42
CA ILE A 37 -20.53 3.52 -5.73
C ILE A 37 -19.60 3.94 -4.59
N GLY A 38 -20.06 3.80 -3.34
CA GLY A 38 -19.27 4.16 -2.16
C GLY A 38 -18.13 3.19 -1.79
N LYS A 39 -17.96 2.08 -2.52
CA LYS A 39 -17.00 1.01 -2.15
C LYS A 39 -15.69 1.04 -2.93
N ALA A 40 -15.52 1.96 -3.88
CA ALA A 40 -14.40 1.95 -4.83
C ALA A 40 -13.01 1.90 -4.15
N TYR A 41 -12.79 2.69 -3.11
CA TYR A 41 -11.53 2.69 -2.35
C TYR A 41 -11.31 1.41 -1.54
N ALA A 42 -12.36 0.87 -0.91
CA ALA A 42 -12.27 -0.40 -0.18
C ALA A 42 -11.96 -1.55 -1.15
N GLN A 43 -12.59 -1.56 -2.33
CA GLN A 43 -12.32 -2.53 -3.40
C GLN A 43 -10.88 -2.40 -3.93
N ARG A 44 -10.35 -1.18 -4.09
CA ARG A 44 -8.93 -0.97 -4.44
C ARG A 44 -8.00 -1.55 -3.37
N HIS A 45 -8.26 -1.26 -2.10
CA HIS A 45 -7.44 -1.77 -1.00
C HIS A 45 -7.46 -3.31 -0.96
N GLU A 46 -8.65 -3.90 -1.11
CA GLU A 46 -8.80 -5.35 -1.19
C GLU A 46 -8.09 -5.94 -2.40
N PHE A 47 -8.15 -5.28 -3.56
CA PHE A 47 -7.39 -5.66 -4.74
C PHE A 47 -5.89 -5.77 -4.44
N VAL A 48 -5.29 -4.74 -3.84
CA VAL A 48 -3.85 -4.74 -3.50
C VAL A 48 -3.52 -5.90 -2.55
N ASN A 49 -4.32 -6.10 -1.50
CA ASN A 49 -4.09 -7.18 -0.54
C ASN A 49 -4.19 -8.55 -1.18
N LEU A 50 -5.25 -8.82 -1.94
CA LEU A 50 -5.44 -10.10 -2.64
C LEU A 50 -4.30 -10.35 -3.63
N TYR A 51 -3.85 -9.31 -4.33
CA TYR A 51 -2.73 -9.42 -5.25
C TYR A 51 -1.46 -9.83 -4.52
N LEU A 52 -1.11 -9.14 -3.44
CA LEU A 52 0.09 -9.44 -2.64
C LEU A 52 0.02 -10.81 -1.97
N GLN A 53 -1.17 -11.31 -1.65
CA GLN A 53 -1.41 -12.67 -1.15
C GLN A 53 -1.29 -13.75 -2.25
N GLY A 54 -1.14 -13.38 -3.52
CA GLY A 54 -1.07 -14.30 -4.64
C GLY A 54 -2.43 -14.77 -5.17
N ARG A 55 -3.55 -14.21 -4.69
CA ARG A 55 -4.92 -14.55 -5.11
C ARG A 55 -5.31 -13.74 -6.34
N PHE A 56 -4.61 -13.93 -7.45
CA PHE A 56 -4.64 -12.98 -8.57
C PHE A 56 -6.02 -12.84 -9.23
N CYS A 57 -6.88 -13.86 -9.20
CA CYS A 57 -8.20 -13.78 -9.86
C CYS A 57 -9.21 -13.03 -9.04
N GLU A 58 -9.15 -13.21 -7.73
CA GLU A 58 -9.95 -12.42 -6.81
C GLU A 58 -9.48 -10.97 -6.82
N ALA A 59 -8.16 -10.76 -6.86
CA ALA A 59 -7.55 -9.44 -7.02
C ALA A 59 -8.05 -8.75 -8.30
N LYS A 60 -7.98 -9.43 -9.46
CA LYS A 60 -8.46 -8.90 -10.75
C LYS A 60 -9.94 -8.52 -10.68
N ASN A 61 -10.78 -9.35 -10.07
CA ASN A 61 -12.20 -9.03 -9.88
C ASN A 61 -12.40 -7.75 -9.03
N GLN A 62 -11.66 -7.60 -7.93
CA GLN A 62 -11.74 -6.37 -7.11
C GLN A 62 -11.18 -5.14 -7.82
N PHE A 63 -10.14 -5.32 -8.64
CA PHE A 63 -9.62 -4.27 -9.51
C PHE A 63 -10.69 -3.80 -10.51
N GLU A 64 -11.33 -4.72 -11.22
CA GLU A 64 -12.38 -4.38 -12.19
C GLU A 64 -13.59 -3.71 -11.52
N LYS A 65 -14.00 -4.19 -10.34
CA LYS A 65 -15.07 -3.55 -9.54
C LYS A 65 -14.72 -2.13 -9.12
N SER A 66 -13.50 -1.91 -8.62
CA SER A 66 -13.05 -0.57 -8.21
C SER A 66 -12.95 0.38 -9.39
N VAL A 67 -12.36 -0.04 -10.53
CA VAL A 67 -12.34 0.75 -11.77
C VAL A 67 -13.75 1.13 -12.21
N ARG A 68 -14.66 0.15 -12.31
CA ARG A 68 -16.04 0.39 -12.70
C ARG A 68 -16.73 1.39 -11.79
N SER A 69 -16.52 1.28 -10.48
CA SER A 69 -17.11 2.18 -9.49
C SER A 69 -16.59 3.61 -9.63
N PHE A 70 -15.29 3.81 -9.88
CA PHE A 70 -14.74 5.14 -10.16
C PHE A 70 -15.29 5.74 -11.46
N LEU A 71 -15.40 4.94 -12.54
CA LEU A 71 -15.97 5.41 -13.80
C LEU A 71 -17.45 5.79 -13.67
N MET A 72 -18.23 5.07 -12.86
CA MET A 72 -19.62 5.44 -12.56
C MET A 72 -19.76 6.76 -11.78
N GLN A 73 -18.68 7.22 -11.16
CA GLN A 73 -18.59 8.49 -10.43
C GLN A 73 -17.99 9.61 -11.27
N ASP A 74 -17.68 9.36 -12.55
CA ASP A 74 -16.92 10.28 -13.40
C ASP A 74 -15.49 10.57 -12.87
N ASP A 75 -14.98 9.70 -11.98
CA ASP A 75 -13.65 9.85 -11.36
C ASP A 75 -12.58 9.13 -12.19
N PHE A 76 -12.29 9.68 -13.36
CA PHE A 76 -11.27 9.17 -14.28
C PHE A 76 -9.86 9.15 -13.65
N CYS A 77 -9.56 10.09 -12.75
CA CYS A 77 -8.25 10.16 -12.11
C CYS A 77 -8.03 9.01 -11.12
N SER A 78 -9.03 8.67 -10.32
CA SER A 78 -8.94 7.49 -9.46
C SER A 78 -8.93 6.19 -10.27
N ALA A 79 -9.69 6.10 -11.36
CA ALA A 79 -9.61 4.94 -12.25
C ALA A 79 -8.19 4.79 -12.83
N ALA A 80 -7.60 5.87 -13.34
CA ALA A 80 -6.22 5.91 -13.84
C ALA A 80 -5.20 5.50 -12.76
N GLY A 81 -5.34 6.03 -11.54
CA GLY A 81 -4.52 5.64 -10.39
C GLY A 81 -4.59 4.15 -10.09
N ASN A 82 -5.77 3.54 -10.23
CA ASN A 82 -5.94 2.11 -10.00
C ASN A 82 -5.17 1.26 -11.02
N TYR A 83 -5.20 1.66 -12.30
CA TYR A 83 -4.42 1.00 -13.35
C TYR A 83 -2.91 1.13 -13.09
N MET A 84 -2.44 2.30 -12.63
CA MET A 84 -1.03 2.47 -12.24
C MET A 84 -0.63 1.62 -11.05
N VAL A 85 -1.50 1.49 -10.04
CA VAL A 85 -1.26 0.56 -8.92
C VAL A 85 -1.09 -0.86 -9.45
N PHE A 86 -1.97 -1.32 -10.34
CA PHE A 86 -1.86 -2.67 -10.90
C PHE A 86 -0.59 -2.86 -11.75
N TYR A 87 -0.26 -1.87 -12.58
CA TYR A 87 1.00 -1.87 -13.32
C TYR A 87 2.21 -2.00 -12.37
N ASN A 88 2.28 -1.18 -11.32
CA ASN A 88 3.37 -1.21 -10.34
C ASN A 88 3.43 -2.53 -9.57
N LEU A 89 2.29 -3.12 -9.23
CA LEU A 89 2.21 -4.45 -8.60
C LEU A 89 2.78 -5.55 -9.52
N LYS A 90 2.46 -5.52 -10.81
CA LYS A 90 3.02 -6.46 -11.80
C LYS A 90 4.53 -6.30 -11.99
N MET A 91 5.04 -5.08 -11.89
CA MET A 91 6.48 -4.82 -11.96
C MET A 91 7.28 -5.49 -10.84
N TYR A 92 6.70 -5.76 -9.66
CA TYR A 92 7.37 -6.54 -8.61
C TYR A 92 7.57 -8.01 -8.97
N SER A 93 6.88 -8.51 -9.99
CA SER A 93 7.03 -9.86 -10.54
C SER A 93 7.66 -9.84 -11.93
N ASP A 94 8.36 -8.75 -12.29
CA ASP A 94 8.99 -8.51 -13.59
C ASP A 94 8.03 -8.59 -14.81
N ILE A 95 6.72 -8.41 -14.59
CA ILE A 95 5.72 -8.40 -15.65
C ILE A 95 5.46 -6.95 -16.10
N LYS A 96 5.93 -6.61 -17.29
CA LYS A 96 5.66 -5.33 -17.95
C LYS A 96 4.37 -5.41 -18.78
N ASP A 97 3.26 -5.01 -18.19
CA ASP A 97 1.97 -4.95 -18.89
C ASP A 97 1.72 -3.55 -19.45
N ALA A 98 2.16 -3.32 -20.69
CA ALA A 98 2.03 -2.02 -21.36
C ALA A 98 0.57 -1.54 -21.47
N HIS A 99 -0.39 -2.46 -21.60
CA HIS A 99 -1.80 -2.12 -21.71
C HIS A 99 -2.32 -1.45 -20.43
N LEU A 100 -1.90 -1.90 -19.24
CA LEU A 100 -2.28 -1.24 -17.98
C LEU A 100 -1.76 0.20 -17.92
N PHE A 101 -0.50 0.41 -18.30
CA PHE A 101 0.13 1.73 -18.33
C PHE A 101 -0.57 2.66 -19.34
N ASP A 102 -0.77 2.21 -20.58
CA ASP A 102 -1.43 2.98 -21.64
C ASP A 102 -2.88 3.33 -21.25
N THR A 103 -3.58 2.41 -20.59
CA THR A 103 -4.93 2.66 -20.09
C THR A 103 -4.93 3.71 -18.98
N ALA A 104 -3.98 3.68 -18.05
CA ALA A 104 -3.83 4.72 -17.04
C ALA A 104 -3.60 6.10 -17.66
N VAL A 105 -2.70 6.19 -18.65
CA VAL A 105 -2.42 7.46 -19.37
C VAL A 105 -3.66 7.96 -20.10
N LYS A 106 -4.39 7.07 -20.78
CA LYS A 106 -5.65 7.42 -21.46
C LYS A 106 -6.68 7.99 -20.49
N LEU A 107 -6.90 7.33 -19.35
CA LEU A 107 -7.84 7.77 -18.32
C LEU A 107 -7.41 9.10 -17.68
N LYS A 108 -6.11 9.29 -17.42
CA LYS A 108 -5.57 10.57 -16.94
C LYS A 108 -5.98 11.72 -17.86
N ASN A 109 -5.79 11.54 -19.16
CA ASN A 109 -6.08 12.58 -20.15
C ASN A 109 -7.58 12.88 -20.24
N LEU A 110 -8.44 11.86 -20.08
CA LEU A 110 -9.90 12.05 -20.02
C LEU A 110 -10.33 12.81 -18.76
N GLY A 111 -9.65 12.63 -17.62
CA GLY A 111 -9.91 13.35 -16.38
C GLY A 111 -9.45 14.82 -16.35
N GLY A 112 -8.98 15.38 -17.47
CA GLY A 112 -8.49 16.75 -17.52
C GLY A 112 -7.09 16.96 -16.91
N GLY A 113 -6.33 15.87 -16.74
CA GLY A 113 -5.05 15.86 -16.04
C GLY A 113 -5.22 15.52 -14.56
N CYS A 114 -4.41 14.58 -14.08
CA CYS A 114 -4.45 14.09 -12.70
C CYS A 114 -3.13 14.43 -12.00
N PRO A 115 -3.09 15.51 -11.18
CA PRO A 115 -1.86 16.00 -10.58
C PRO A 115 -1.10 14.93 -9.79
N ASP A 116 -1.83 14.12 -9.01
CA ASP A 116 -1.23 13.06 -8.18
C ASP A 116 -0.64 11.91 -9.02
N LEU A 117 -1.17 11.69 -10.22
CA LEU A 117 -0.70 10.62 -11.12
C LEU A 117 0.46 11.08 -12.00
N GLU A 118 0.58 12.38 -12.24
CA GLU A 118 1.64 12.95 -13.06
C GLU A 118 3.01 12.60 -12.50
N ALA A 119 3.18 12.69 -11.18
CA ALA A 119 4.38 12.27 -10.48
C ALA A 119 4.72 10.78 -10.66
N LEU A 120 3.70 9.92 -10.59
CA LEU A 120 3.87 8.47 -10.75
C LEU A 120 4.26 8.08 -12.18
N LEU A 121 3.73 8.79 -13.18
CA LEU A 121 4.02 8.54 -14.60
C LEU A 121 5.40 9.08 -15.02
N LEU A 122 5.77 10.27 -14.54
CA LEU A 122 7.09 10.88 -14.82
C LEU A 122 8.23 10.02 -14.28
N CYS A 123 7.99 9.31 -13.17
CA CYS A 123 8.96 8.40 -12.57
C CYS A 123 9.31 7.17 -13.40
N SER A 124 8.43 6.74 -14.31
CA SER A 124 8.74 5.63 -15.23
C SER A 124 9.70 6.04 -16.36
N GLY A 125 10.01 7.35 -16.51
CA GLY A 125 10.81 7.92 -17.60
C GLY A 125 12.17 8.53 -17.22
N GLY A 126 12.56 8.54 -15.94
CA GLY A 126 13.94 8.86 -15.51
C GLY A 126 14.14 10.16 -14.72
N ASP A 127 13.15 11.05 -14.60
CA ASP A 127 13.21 12.20 -13.68
C ASP A 127 11.96 12.30 -12.80
N CYS A 128 12.15 11.95 -11.53
CA CYS A 128 11.13 11.90 -10.49
C CYS A 128 11.11 13.15 -9.59
N SER A 129 11.81 14.24 -9.94
CA SER A 129 12.03 15.37 -9.04
C SER A 129 10.78 16.25 -8.81
N ASN A 130 9.85 16.30 -9.77
CA ASN A 130 8.64 17.12 -9.69
C ASN A 130 7.39 16.26 -9.45
N GLY A 131 6.64 16.57 -8.38
CA GLY A 131 5.30 16.00 -8.09
C GLY A 131 5.27 14.84 -7.09
N MET A 132 6.42 14.36 -6.60
CA MET A 132 6.47 13.25 -5.65
C MET A 132 5.72 13.58 -4.35
N ASN A 133 4.92 12.63 -3.84
CA ASN A 133 4.29 12.75 -2.53
C ASN A 133 5.35 13.11 -1.47
N PRO A 134 5.09 14.04 -0.53
CA PRO A 134 6.03 14.39 0.54
C PRO A 134 6.65 13.19 1.28
N LYS A 135 5.87 12.12 1.50
CA LYS A 135 6.36 10.89 2.12
C LYS A 135 7.36 10.17 1.21
N ASP A 136 7.07 10.01 -0.08
CA ASP A 136 8.00 9.40 -1.03
C ASP A 136 9.28 10.23 -1.17
N ALA A 137 9.13 11.56 -1.22
CA ALA A 137 10.26 12.49 -1.28
C ALA A 137 11.17 12.37 -0.05
N PHE A 138 10.58 12.24 1.15
CA PHE A 138 11.32 12.03 2.39
C PHE A 138 12.15 10.75 2.36
N TYR A 139 11.55 9.59 2.05
CA TYR A 139 12.28 8.33 2.02
C TYR A 139 13.31 8.29 0.88
N ARG A 140 12.98 8.85 -0.28
CA ARG A 140 13.90 8.95 -1.40
C ARG A 140 15.14 9.77 -1.04
N LYS A 141 14.96 10.93 -0.39
CA LYS A 141 16.07 11.74 0.11
C LYS A 141 16.97 10.92 1.03
N LEU A 142 16.39 10.17 1.97
CA LEU A 142 17.16 9.31 2.87
C LEU A 142 17.90 8.17 2.13
N LEU A 143 17.30 7.60 1.07
CA LEU A 143 17.94 6.61 0.20
C LEU A 143 19.12 7.21 -0.58
N GLU A 144 18.96 8.41 -1.13
CA GLU A 144 19.99 9.15 -1.86
C GLU A 144 21.16 9.54 -0.95
N GLU A 145 20.86 10.02 0.25
CA GLU A 145 21.84 10.32 1.32
C GLU A 145 22.45 9.05 1.95
N ARG A 146 21.93 7.85 1.61
CA ARG A 146 22.33 6.56 2.17
C ARG A 146 22.27 6.54 3.70
N ASN A 147 21.29 7.24 4.28
CA ASN A 147 21.13 7.33 5.73
C ASN A 147 20.36 6.12 6.27
N PHE A 148 21.01 4.96 6.27
CA PHE A 148 20.40 3.68 6.61
C PHE A 148 19.81 3.61 8.02
N ASN A 149 20.42 4.30 9.00
CA ASN A 149 19.87 4.33 10.36
C ASN A 149 18.52 5.05 10.40
N LYS A 150 18.43 6.24 9.77
CA LYS A 150 17.15 6.97 9.69
C LYS A 150 16.11 6.25 8.83
N LEU A 151 16.53 5.53 7.78
CA LEU A 151 15.62 4.70 6.98
C LEU A 151 14.99 3.60 7.81
N LEU A 152 15.79 2.92 8.63
CA LEU A 152 15.29 1.86 9.51
C LEU A 152 14.34 2.41 10.57
N GLU A 153 14.69 3.54 11.19
CA GLU A 153 13.85 4.22 12.17
C GLU A 153 12.51 4.66 11.55
N ALA A 154 12.56 5.33 10.39
CA ALA A 154 11.38 5.77 9.66
C ALA A 154 10.47 4.59 9.30
N ALA A 155 11.03 3.53 8.72
CA ALA A 155 10.25 2.34 8.35
C ALA A 155 9.66 1.61 9.58
N SER A 156 10.35 1.63 10.72
CA SER A 156 9.85 1.00 11.96
C SER A 156 8.68 1.78 12.56
N GLY A 157 8.69 3.11 12.43
CA GLY A 157 7.62 4.00 12.90
C GLY A 157 6.49 4.24 11.88
N GLU A 158 6.55 3.61 10.70
CA GLU A 158 5.56 3.80 9.65
C GLU A 158 4.27 3.03 9.94
N GLU A 159 3.15 3.75 9.92
CA GLU A 159 1.80 3.21 10.15
C GLU A 159 1.34 2.35 8.97
N ASP A 160 1.64 2.80 7.74
CA ASP A 160 1.36 2.02 6.55
C ASP A 160 2.39 0.90 6.39
N ARG A 161 2.01 -0.31 6.82
CA ARG A 161 2.88 -1.50 6.77
C ARG A 161 3.32 -1.86 5.35
N LEU A 162 2.50 -1.57 4.34
CA LEU A 162 2.87 -1.82 2.95
C LEU A 162 3.98 -0.87 2.54
N TYR A 163 3.81 0.41 2.89
CA TYR A 163 4.81 1.44 2.66
C TYR A 163 6.13 1.11 3.35
N ALA A 164 6.07 0.71 4.63
CA ALA A 164 7.24 0.28 5.40
C ALA A 164 8.01 -0.86 4.71
N SER A 165 7.30 -1.94 4.33
CA SER A 165 7.89 -3.10 3.65
C SER A 165 8.56 -2.72 2.33
N VAL A 166 7.87 -1.95 1.48
CA VAL A 166 8.39 -1.49 0.19
C VAL A 166 9.69 -0.69 0.36
N TYR A 167 9.73 0.22 1.34
CA TYR A 167 10.92 1.04 1.56
C TYR A 167 12.06 0.29 2.26
N LEU A 168 11.78 -0.68 3.11
CA LEU A 168 12.80 -1.61 3.62
C LEU A 168 13.46 -2.38 2.48
N ARG A 169 12.68 -2.91 1.53
CA ARG A 169 13.20 -3.62 0.34
C ARG A 169 14.01 -2.71 -0.58
N LYS A 170 13.52 -1.50 -0.87
CA LYS A 170 14.29 -0.49 -1.64
C LYS A 170 15.61 -0.16 -0.93
N THR A 171 15.57 -0.01 0.38
CA THR A 171 16.76 0.26 1.21
C THR A 171 17.73 -0.92 1.19
N ALA A 172 17.25 -2.15 1.30
CA ALA A 172 18.08 -3.34 1.19
C ALA A 172 18.83 -3.37 -0.13
N ARG A 173 18.13 -3.16 -1.26
CA ARG A 173 18.74 -3.12 -2.59
C ARG A 173 19.84 -2.04 -2.70
N ASN A 174 19.65 -0.88 -2.08
CA ASN A 174 20.68 0.17 -2.05
C ASN A 174 21.86 -0.20 -1.14
N ALA A 175 21.58 -0.79 0.02
CA ALA A 175 22.58 -1.26 0.99
C ALA A 175 23.45 -2.39 0.42
N LEU A 176 22.95 -3.20 -0.52
CA LEU A 176 23.73 -4.27 -1.17
C LEU A 176 25.02 -3.79 -1.80
N ILE A 177 25.03 -2.56 -2.30
CA ILE A 177 26.20 -1.96 -2.97
C ILE A 177 27.32 -1.69 -1.95
N GLN A 178 26.99 -1.52 -0.67
CA GLN A 178 27.92 -1.05 0.37
C GLN A 178 28.19 -2.09 1.45
N ASN A 179 27.15 -2.77 1.93
CA ASN A 179 27.20 -3.65 3.08
C ASN A 179 26.11 -4.73 3.01
N ARG A 180 26.53 -5.95 2.67
CA ARG A 180 25.66 -7.13 2.59
C ARG A 180 24.91 -7.42 3.90
N LYS A 181 25.58 -7.35 5.05
CA LYS A 181 24.95 -7.59 6.36
C LYS A 181 23.83 -6.60 6.65
N LEU A 182 24.02 -5.36 6.21
CA LEU A 182 23.00 -4.32 6.37
C LEU A 182 21.80 -4.56 5.46
N ALA A 183 22.04 -4.98 4.20
CA ALA A 183 20.96 -5.38 3.30
C ALA A 183 20.16 -6.57 3.85
N GLU A 184 20.84 -7.60 4.37
CA GLU A 184 20.19 -8.74 5.03
C GLU A 184 19.33 -8.31 6.22
N LYS A 185 19.79 -7.33 7.01
CA LYS A 185 18.99 -6.78 8.12
C LYS A 185 17.69 -6.16 7.60
N PHE A 186 17.76 -5.32 6.58
CA PHE A 186 16.56 -4.69 5.99
C PHE A 186 15.60 -5.71 5.38
N LEU A 187 16.11 -6.73 4.69
CA LEU A 187 15.27 -7.81 4.14
C LEU A 187 14.60 -8.63 5.24
N LYS A 188 15.30 -8.93 6.34
CA LYS A 188 14.69 -9.65 7.47
C LYS A 188 13.54 -8.86 8.10
N GLU A 189 13.68 -7.54 8.24
CA GLU A 189 12.58 -6.69 8.69
C GLU A 189 11.41 -6.70 7.69
N ALA A 190 11.68 -6.52 6.38
CA ALA A 190 10.64 -6.57 5.34
C ALA A 190 9.88 -7.91 5.34
N ILE A 191 10.61 -9.03 5.36
CA ILE A 191 10.06 -10.38 5.47
C ILE A 191 9.18 -10.52 6.71
N GLY A 192 9.59 -9.96 7.84
CA GLY A 192 8.80 -9.97 9.07
C GLY A 192 7.45 -9.25 8.91
N ILE A 193 7.44 -8.09 8.23
CA ILE A 193 6.20 -7.38 7.90
C ILE A 193 5.33 -8.21 6.96
N ASP A 194 5.92 -8.70 5.87
CA ASP A 194 5.19 -9.37 4.80
C ASP A 194 4.60 -10.71 5.27
N ALA A 195 5.34 -11.44 6.11
CA ALA A 195 4.87 -12.68 6.72
C ALA A 195 3.67 -12.43 7.66
N ALA A 196 3.70 -11.36 8.44
CA ALA A 196 2.59 -11.01 9.32
C ALA A 196 1.31 -10.62 8.54
N GLN A 197 1.45 -10.13 7.30
CA GLN A 197 0.33 -9.75 6.43
C GLN A 197 -0.08 -10.86 5.43
N GLY A 198 0.72 -11.92 5.31
CA GLY A 198 0.51 -12.98 4.32
C GLY A 198 0.80 -12.53 2.89
N TRP A 199 1.69 -11.54 2.68
CA TRP A 199 2.03 -11.03 1.35
C TRP A 199 3.05 -11.93 0.63
N VAL A 200 2.56 -13.07 0.15
CA VAL A 200 3.33 -14.13 -0.51
C VAL A 200 4.16 -13.61 -1.69
N VAL A 201 3.64 -12.69 -2.51
CA VAL A 201 4.38 -12.14 -3.66
C VAL A 201 5.69 -11.48 -3.22
N PHE A 202 5.65 -10.69 -2.14
CA PHE A 202 6.83 -10.05 -1.60
C PHE A 202 7.75 -11.02 -0.87
N LEU A 203 7.20 -12.02 -0.16
CA LEU A 203 8.00 -13.07 0.46
C LEU A 203 8.82 -13.85 -0.58
N CYS A 204 8.23 -14.20 -1.72
CA CYS A 204 8.95 -14.84 -2.82
C CYS A 204 10.15 -14.00 -3.29
N GLU A 205 9.92 -12.69 -3.48
CA GLU A 205 10.96 -11.75 -3.90
C GLU A 205 12.06 -11.64 -2.84
N ASP A 206 11.71 -11.38 -1.59
CA ASP A 206 12.69 -11.14 -0.53
C ASP A 206 13.51 -12.38 -0.19
N TRP A 207 12.91 -13.57 -0.20
CA TRP A 207 13.65 -14.81 -0.05
C TRP A 207 14.56 -15.10 -1.24
N SER A 208 14.17 -14.72 -2.46
CA SER A 208 15.02 -14.82 -3.65
C SER A 208 16.24 -13.89 -3.54
N ILE A 209 16.03 -12.66 -3.08
CA ILE A 209 17.14 -11.73 -2.81
C ILE A 209 18.03 -12.32 -1.71
N MET A 210 17.48 -12.75 -0.57
CA MET A 210 18.24 -13.36 0.53
C MET A 210 19.06 -14.58 0.07
N ALA A 211 18.53 -15.43 -0.80
CA ALA A 211 19.26 -16.56 -1.37
C ALA A 211 20.44 -16.10 -2.25
N GLY A 212 20.28 -14.99 -2.98
CA GLY A 212 21.38 -14.32 -3.69
C GLY A 212 22.46 -13.77 -2.75
N LEU A 213 22.10 -13.53 -1.48
CA LEU A 213 22.99 -13.09 -0.40
C LEU A 213 23.39 -14.21 0.55
N ALA A 214 23.17 -15.48 0.24
CA ALA A 214 23.70 -16.58 1.03
C ALA A 214 25.09 -16.97 0.51
N SER A 215 26.07 -17.11 1.41
CA SER A 215 27.41 -17.63 1.06
C SER A 215 27.47 -19.14 1.22
N ASP A 216 26.71 -19.67 2.19
CA ASP A 216 26.56 -21.10 2.43
C ASP A 216 25.61 -21.70 1.38
N PRO A 217 26.05 -22.71 0.60
CA PRO A 217 25.20 -23.40 -0.38
C PRO A 217 23.96 -24.03 0.24
N GLU A 218 24.05 -24.59 1.45
CA GLU A 218 22.89 -25.22 2.11
C GLU A 218 21.85 -24.17 2.52
N GLU A 219 22.29 -23.06 3.11
CA GLU A 219 21.41 -21.92 3.40
C GLU A 219 20.72 -21.38 2.14
N LYS A 220 21.47 -21.23 1.05
CA LYS A 220 20.92 -20.80 -0.24
C LYS A 220 19.84 -21.76 -0.73
N GLU A 221 20.11 -23.06 -0.69
CA GLU A 221 19.15 -24.10 -1.13
C GLU A 221 17.88 -24.06 -0.28
N ARG A 222 18.00 -23.95 1.06
CA ARG A 222 16.84 -23.80 1.95
C ARG A 222 15.99 -22.58 1.62
N MET A 223 16.63 -21.45 1.29
CA MET A 223 15.91 -20.22 0.91
C MET A 223 15.20 -20.38 -0.44
N LEU A 224 15.84 -21.00 -1.42
CA LEU A 224 15.21 -21.29 -2.72
C LEU A 224 14.06 -22.31 -2.61
N GLU A 225 14.18 -23.30 -1.74
CA GLU A 225 13.10 -24.23 -1.43
C GLU A 225 11.90 -23.50 -0.83
N ARG A 226 12.13 -22.53 0.08
CA ARG A 226 11.07 -21.65 0.58
C ARG A 226 10.37 -20.88 -0.54
N VAL A 227 11.12 -20.28 -1.46
CA VAL A 227 10.54 -19.57 -2.63
C VAL A 227 9.69 -20.53 -3.46
N LYS A 228 10.20 -21.73 -3.73
CA LYS A 228 9.45 -22.76 -4.47
C LYS A 228 8.15 -23.10 -3.75
N MET A 229 8.18 -23.35 -2.44
CA MET A 229 6.98 -23.66 -1.66
C MET A 229 5.97 -22.51 -1.65
N LEU A 230 6.42 -21.27 -1.41
CA LEU A 230 5.57 -20.08 -1.44
C LEU A 230 4.92 -19.88 -2.81
N SER A 231 5.67 -20.11 -3.90
CA SER A 231 5.16 -19.95 -5.27
C SER A 231 3.99 -20.90 -5.59
N THR A 232 3.87 -22.04 -4.91
CA THR A 232 2.74 -22.97 -5.09
C THR A 232 1.41 -22.43 -4.57
N VAL A 233 1.45 -21.41 -3.71
CA VAL A 233 0.26 -20.74 -3.17
C VAL A 233 -0.24 -19.66 -4.12
N LEU A 234 0.57 -19.23 -5.09
CA LEU A 234 0.17 -18.25 -6.09
C LEU A 234 -0.88 -18.86 -7.02
N GLN A 235 -2.01 -18.17 -7.19
CA GLN A 235 -3.14 -18.59 -7.99
C GLN A 235 -3.20 -17.73 -9.27
N PRO A 236 -2.52 -18.13 -10.35
CA PRO A 236 -2.58 -17.43 -11.63
C PRO A 236 -4.00 -17.38 -12.17
N CYS A 237 -4.27 -16.35 -12.98
CA CYS A 237 -5.45 -16.32 -13.82
C CYS A 237 -5.05 -16.66 -15.23
N ASP A 238 -5.71 -17.67 -15.77
CA ASP A 238 -5.69 -17.99 -17.19
C ASP A 238 -6.40 -16.89 -18.01
#